data_AF-A0A9E3L4W1-F1
#
_entry.id   AF-A0A9E3L4W1-F1
#
_cell.length_a   1.000
_cell.length_b   1.000
_cell.length_c   1.000
_cell.angle_alpha   90.00
_cell.angle_beta   90.00
_cell.angle_gamma   90.00
#
_symmetry.space_group_name_H-M   'P 1'
#
loop_
_entity.id
_entity.type
_entity.pdbx_description
1 polymer ?
#
loop_
_entity_poly.entity_id
_entity_poly.type
_entity_poly.pdbx_seq_one_letter_code
_entity_poly.pdbx_strand_id
1 'polypeptide(L)'
;MRKLTMELAARGIKTDVRAVWTFVHAEGLSFKKKIQPAEQDRPDVARKPLRWKAHQGRIDTSRLVFVDETLDQDQQGAAVAVGGRLASVSSHLRLSAIGRP
;
A
#
# COMPACT_ATOMS: atom_id res chain seq x y z
N MET A 1 -9.29 10.58 -10.13
CA MET A 1 -10.11 10.51 -11.38
C MET A 1 -9.76 11.58 -12.39
N ARG A 2 -9.68 12.88 -12.03
CA ARG A 2 -9.37 13.97 -12.99
C ARG A 2 -8.12 13.75 -13.87
N LYS A 3 -7.00 13.32 -13.28
CA LYS A 3 -5.77 13.03 -14.03
C LYS A 3 -5.96 11.92 -15.08
N LEU A 4 -6.66 10.84 -14.72
CA LEU A 4 -6.95 9.72 -15.64
C LEU A 4 -7.87 10.17 -16.78
N THR A 5 -8.89 10.97 -16.48
CA THR A 5 -9.76 11.57 -17.51
C THR A 5 -8.97 12.46 -18.48
N MET A 6 -8.04 13.28 -17.97
CA MET A 6 -7.18 14.11 -18.82
C MET A 6 -6.26 13.28 -19.72
N GLU A 7 -5.66 12.20 -19.19
CA GLU A 7 -4.81 11.31 -20.00
C GLU A 7 -5.61 10.58 -21.09
N LEU A 8 -6.84 10.17 -20.80
CA LEU A 8 -7.73 9.54 -21.79
C LEU A 8 -8.18 10.55 -22.85
N ALA A 9 -8.51 11.77 -22.46
CA ALA A 9 -8.85 12.85 -23.38
C ALA A 9 -7.66 13.24 -24.28
N ALA A 10 -6.44 13.29 -23.73
CA ALA A 10 -5.22 13.55 -24.50
C ALA A 10 -4.92 12.46 -25.53
N ARG A 11 -5.41 11.23 -25.30
CA ARG A 11 -5.36 10.11 -26.26
C ARG A 11 -6.52 10.12 -27.25
N GLY A 12 -7.36 11.15 -27.25
CA GLY A 12 -8.50 11.31 -28.16
C GLY A 12 -9.75 10.50 -27.78
N ILE A 13 -9.77 9.89 -26.59
CA ILE A 13 -10.92 9.13 -26.11
C ILE A 13 -11.93 10.10 -25.50
N LYS A 14 -13.17 10.08 -26.01
CA LYS A 14 -14.27 10.84 -25.40
C LYS A 14 -14.57 10.25 -24.03
N THR A 15 -14.24 10.97 -22.96
CA THR A 15 -14.42 10.49 -21.59
C THR A 15 -15.23 11.43 -20.73
N ASP A 16 -16.16 10.84 -19.98
CA ASP A 16 -16.85 11.46 -18.86
C ASP A 16 -16.27 10.95 -17.52
N VAL A 17 -16.21 11.81 -16.50
CA VAL A 17 -15.63 11.46 -15.19
C VAL A 17 -16.39 10.32 -14.52
N ARG A 18 -17.72 10.28 -14.69
CA ARG A 18 -18.58 9.23 -14.12
C ARG A 18 -18.37 7.90 -14.83
N ALA A 19 -18.27 7.93 -16.16
CA ALA A 19 -17.97 6.73 -16.96
C ALA A 19 -16.63 6.09 -16.55
N VAL A 20 -15.58 6.91 -16.38
CA VAL A 20 -14.27 6.43 -15.91
C VAL A 20 -14.35 5.86 -14.49
N TRP A 21 -15.10 6.50 -13.60
CA TRP A 21 -15.27 6.00 -12.22
C TRP A 21 -16.00 4.65 -12.18
N THR A 22 -17.12 4.51 -12.91
CA THR A 22 -17.88 3.26 -12.99
C THR A 22 -17.03 2.13 -13.55
N PHE A 23 -16.26 2.39 -14.62
CA PHE A 23 -15.34 1.39 -15.18
C PHE A 23 -14.27 0.96 -14.19
N VAL A 24 -13.56 1.91 -13.58
CA VAL A 24 -12.49 1.64 -12.61
C VAL A 24 -13.01 0.86 -11.39
N HIS A 25 -14.22 1.17 -10.92
CA HIS A 25 -14.86 0.42 -9.82
C HIS A 25 -15.32 -0.98 -10.24
N ALA A 26 -15.89 -1.14 -11.43
CA ALA A 26 -16.29 -2.46 -11.94
C ALA A 26 -15.09 -3.41 -12.12
N GLU A 27 -13.94 -2.86 -12.55
CA GLU A 27 -12.67 -3.60 -12.70
C GLU A 27 -11.94 -3.82 -11.36
N GLY A 28 -12.51 -3.38 -10.23
CA GLY A 28 -11.87 -3.50 -8.91
C GLY A 28 -10.56 -2.71 -8.76
N LEU A 29 -10.30 -1.76 -9.68
CA LEU A 29 -9.07 -0.99 -9.70
C LEU A 29 -9.15 0.12 -8.65
N SER A 30 -8.41 -0.05 -7.55
CA SER A 30 -8.26 0.98 -6.54
C SER A 30 -6.88 1.63 -6.62
N PHE A 31 -6.84 2.96 -6.61
CA PHE A 31 -5.58 3.70 -6.54
C PHE A 31 -5.29 4.10 -5.10
N LYS A 32 -4.39 3.36 -4.44
CA LYS A 32 -3.88 3.76 -3.13
C LYS A 32 -2.93 4.94 -3.30
N LYS A 33 -3.34 6.09 -2.76
CA LYS A 33 -2.49 7.27 -2.69
C LYS A 33 -1.27 6.96 -1.82
N LYS A 34 -0.07 7.05 -2.38
CA LYS A 34 1.18 6.99 -1.64
C LYS A 34 1.74 8.40 -1.53
N ILE A 35 1.31 9.12 -0.49
CA ILE A 35 2.02 10.31 -0.03
C ILE A 35 2.88 9.88 1.15
N GLN A 36 4.19 10.04 1.02
CA GLN A 36 5.07 10.03 2.17
C GLN A 36 5.20 11.47 2.67
N PRO A 37 5.03 11.73 3.98
CA PRO A 37 5.37 13.03 4.54
C PRO A 37 6.86 13.31 4.27
N ALA A 38 7.19 14.47 3.71
CA ALA A 38 8.58 14.87 3.46
C ALA A 38 9.44 14.88 4.75
N GLU A 39 8.79 15.03 5.90
CA GLU A 39 9.37 14.84 7.23
C GLU A 39 10.03 13.46 7.42
N GLN A 40 9.51 12.40 6.78
CA GLN A 40 10.09 11.05 6.85
C GLN A 40 11.49 10.97 6.22
N ASP A 41 11.80 11.85 5.27
CA ASP A 41 13.11 11.91 4.62
C ASP A 41 14.15 12.68 5.44
N ARG A 42 13.72 13.36 6.51
CA ARG A 42 14.67 14.06 7.38
C ARG A 42 15.59 13.07 8.08
N PRO A 43 16.90 13.36 8.13
CA PRO A 43 17.90 12.40 8.61
C PRO A 43 17.71 12.03 10.09
N ASP A 44 17.20 12.94 10.92
CA ASP A 44 16.87 12.69 12.33
C ASP A 44 15.67 11.76 12.50
N VAL A 45 14.67 11.88 11.63
CA VAL A 45 13.47 11.05 11.61
C VAL A 45 13.77 9.67 11.02
N ALA A 46 14.47 9.61 9.87
CA ALA A 46 14.81 8.38 9.16
C ALA A 46 15.76 7.47 9.95
N ARG A 47 16.64 8.03 10.79
CA ARG A 47 17.63 7.25 11.57
C ARG A 47 16.99 6.19 12.45
N LYS A 48 15.84 6.47 13.07
CA LYS A 48 15.16 5.54 13.98
C LYS A 48 14.62 4.31 13.22
N PRO A 49 13.83 4.44 12.13
CA PRO A 49 13.43 3.32 11.28
C PRO A 49 14.61 2.52 10.70
N LEU A 50 15.68 3.19 10.26
CA LEU A 50 16.87 2.49 9.72
C LEU A 50 17.53 1.60 10.78
N ARG A 51 17.77 2.15 11.98
CA ARG A 51 18.33 1.40 13.10
C ARG A 51 17.43 0.25 13.51
N TRP A 52 16.12 0.48 13.57
CA TRP A 52 15.14 -0.54 13.89
C TRP A 52 15.20 -1.69 12.88
N LYS A 53 15.09 -1.41 11.57
CA LYS A 53 15.17 -2.44 10.51
C LYS A 53 16.45 -3.28 10.58
N ALA A 54 17.60 -2.64 10.82
CA ALA A 54 18.86 -3.35 10.99
C ALA A 54 18.88 -4.26 12.24
N HIS A 55 18.11 -3.92 13.27
CA HIS A 55 18.04 -4.67 14.53
C HIS A 55 16.89 -5.70 14.58
N GLN A 56 15.91 -5.64 13.67
CA GLN A 56 14.72 -6.51 13.70
C GLN A 56 15.05 -8.01 13.75
N GLY A 57 16.09 -8.45 13.03
CA GLY A 57 16.49 -9.86 13.00
C GLY A 57 17.08 -10.39 14.32
N ARG A 58 17.35 -9.52 15.29
CA ARG A 58 17.86 -9.89 16.62
C ARG A 58 16.75 -10.03 17.67
N ILE A 59 15.53 -9.65 17.32
CA ILE A 59 14.38 -9.68 18.23
C ILE A 59 13.70 -11.05 18.13
N ASP A 60 13.61 -11.75 19.26
CA ASP A 60 12.82 -12.99 19.35
C ASP A 60 11.35 -12.66 19.13
N THR A 61 10.82 -13.08 17.98
CA THR A 61 9.44 -12.81 17.57
C THR A 61 8.42 -13.45 18.52
N SER A 62 8.82 -14.50 19.24
CA SER A 62 7.95 -15.22 20.19
C SER A 62 7.64 -14.41 21.45
N ARG A 63 8.42 -13.34 21.70
CA ARG A 63 8.31 -12.45 22.87
C ARG A 63 7.85 -11.04 22.49
N LEU A 64 7.58 -10.79 21.21
CA LEU A 64 7.22 -9.47 20.72
C LEU A 64 5.70 -9.25 20.87
N VAL A 65 5.32 -8.20 21.58
CA VAL A 65 3.93 -7.73 21.67
C VAL A 65 3.85 -6.37 20.97
N PHE A 66 2.89 -6.22 20.05
CA PHE A 66 2.59 -4.95 19.41
C PHE A 66 1.57 -4.18 20.26
N VAL A 67 1.88 -2.92 20.57
CA VAL A 67 0.98 -2.00 21.25
C VAL A 67 0.72 -0.86 20.26
N ASP A 68 -0.50 -0.77 19.75
CA ASP A 68 -0.92 0.30 18.85
C ASP A 68 -2.21 0.92 19.42
N GLU A 69 -2.16 2.21 19.74
CA GLU A 69 -3.28 2.96 20.34
C GLU A 69 -4.19 3.59 19.27
N THR A 70 -3.90 3.37 17.99
CA THR A 70 -4.61 3.99 16.86
C THR A 70 -5.55 3.00 16.18
N LEU A 71 -6.77 2.89 16.70
CA LEU A 71 -7.86 2.22 16.00
C LEU A 71 -8.89 3.25 15.53
N ASP A 72 -8.82 3.56 14.23
CA ASP A 72 -9.95 4.10 13.46
C ASP A 72 -10.55 2.99 12.57
N GLN A 73 -11.87 3.03 12.43
CA GLN A 73 -12.81 1.90 12.35
C GLN A 73 -12.83 1.02 11.09
N ASP A 74 -11.84 1.05 10.20
CA ASP A 74 -11.95 0.40 8.87
C ASP A 74 -11.06 -0.84 8.69
N GLN A 75 -10.95 -1.67 9.74
CA GLN A 75 -10.22 -2.95 9.69
C GLN A 75 -11.17 -4.11 9.41
N GLN A 76 -11.52 -4.33 8.15
CA GLN A 76 -12.03 -5.62 7.70
C GLN A 76 -10.86 -6.60 7.57
N GLY A 77 -10.74 -7.49 8.56
CA GLY A 77 -9.82 -8.65 8.53
C GLY A 77 -8.97 -8.76 9.79
N ALA A 78 -9.51 -9.35 10.85
CA ALA A 78 -8.76 -9.69 12.05
C ALA A 78 -7.65 -10.71 11.72
N ALA A 79 -6.39 -10.37 12.03
CA ALA A 79 -5.28 -11.31 12.08
C ALA A 79 -4.71 -11.34 13.49
N VAL A 80 -5.09 -12.34 14.28
CA VAL A 80 -4.42 -12.69 15.54
C VAL A 80 -3.28 -13.65 15.19
N ALA A 81 -2.03 -13.25 15.40
CA ALA A 81 -0.87 -14.10 15.23
C ALA A 81 -0.27 -14.44 16.60
N VAL A 82 -0.45 -15.69 17.04
CA VAL A 82 0.30 -16.29 18.15
C VAL A 82 1.29 -17.27 17.54
N GLY A 83 2.59 -17.07 17.79
CA GLY A 83 3.64 -18.07 17.63
C GLY A 83 3.80 -18.69 16.23
N GLY A 84 4.76 -18.18 15.47
CA GLY A 84 5.33 -18.91 14.33
C GLY A 84 5.02 -18.29 12.97
N ARG A 85 6.10 -17.80 12.33
CA ARG A 85 6.19 -17.30 10.95
C ARG A 85 5.24 -16.14 10.64
N LEU A 86 5.83 -14.94 10.57
CA LEU A 86 5.39 -13.89 9.65
C LEU A 86 5.57 -14.41 8.21
N ALA A 87 4.70 -15.32 7.78
CA ALA A 87 4.38 -15.43 6.37
C ALA A 87 3.72 -14.09 6.05
N SER A 88 4.50 -13.21 5.44
CA SER A 88 3.96 -12.07 4.75
C SER A 88 2.88 -12.60 3.80
N VAL A 89 1.62 -12.43 4.17
CA VAL A 89 0.54 -12.37 3.19
C VAL A 89 0.72 -11.02 2.50
N SER A 90 1.80 -10.95 1.71
CA SER A 90 1.94 -9.97 0.64
C SER A 90 1.02 -10.46 -0.48
N SER A 91 -0.29 -10.31 -0.27
CA SER A 91 -1.18 -10.17 -1.41
C SER A 91 -0.82 -8.84 -2.05
N HIS A 92 0.19 -8.88 -2.93
CA HIS A 92 0.35 -8.11 -4.15
C HIS A 92 1.77 -8.38 -4.66
N LEU A 93 1.94 -9.57 -5.25
CA LEU A 93 3.08 -9.87 -6.10
C LEU A 93 3.24 -8.78 -7.18
N ARG A 94 4.50 -8.44 -7.43
CA ARG A 94 4.97 -7.50 -8.44
C ARG A 94 4.58 -7.87 -9.88
N LEU A 95 4.37 -6.80 -10.66
CA LEU A 95 4.54 -6.60 -12.11
C LEU A 95 5.42 -7.60 -12.89
N SER A 96 4.88 -8.09 -14.02
CA SER A 96 5.43 -8.12 -15.41
C SER A 96 4.74 -9.29 -16.14
N ALA A 97 4.28 -9.21 -17.39
CA ALA A 97 4.97 -8.67 -18.55
C ALA A 97 4.00 -8.30 -19.69
N ILE A 98 4.43 -7.34 -20.50
CA ILE A 98 3.98 -7.12 -21.87
C ILE A 98 4.43 -8.31 -22.73
N GLY A 99 3.52 -8.88 -23.53
CA GLY A 99 3.84 -9.86 -24.57
C GLY A 99 2.59 -10.40 -25.26
N ARG A 100 2.36 -9.95 -26.51
CA ARG A 100 1.35 -10.45 -27.48
C ARG A 100 1.62 -11.92 -27.84
N PRO A 101 0.74 -12.65 -28.56
CA PRO A 101 0.37 -12.37 -29.97
C PRO A 101 -1.00 -11.70 -30.16
#